data_AF-A0AAW0Z2W6-F1
#
_entry.id   AF-A0AAW0Z2W6-F1
#
_cell.length_a   1.000
_cell.length_b   1.000
_cell.length_c   1.000
_cell.angle_alpha   90.00
_cell.angle_beta   90.00
_cell.angle_gamma   90.00
#
_symmetry.space_group_name_H-M   'P 1'
#
loop_
_entity.id
_entity.type
_entity.pdbx_description
1 polymer ?
#
loop_
_entity_poly.entity_id
_entity_poly.type
_entity_poly.pdbx_seq_one_letter_code
_entity_poly.pdbx_strand_id
1 'polypeptide(L)'
;MPPKRQTDSDSDRGSSATPKKSRTSNGEKKKYTSEEERRFLAALDKIAKQHLWNELKGDPELGKRGANGIRSHWDAMYRKLKKG
;
A
#
# COMPACT_ATOMS: atom_id res chain seq x y z
N MET A 1 42.71 15.87 -39.79
CA MET A 1 41.79 17.01 -39.60
C MET A 1 40.74 17.01 -40.74
N PRO A 2 39.53 17.53 -40.50
CA PRO A 2 38.23 16.95 -40.93
C PRO A 2 37.74 17.45 -42.30
N PRO A 3 36.55 16.98 -42.75
CA PRO A 3 35.44 17.94 -42.71
C PRO A 3 34.14 17.35 -42.14
N LYS A 4 33.54 18.11 -41.22
CA LYS A 4 32.09 18.15 -40.99
C LYS A 4 31.47 18.96 -42.12
N ARG A 5 30.36 18.49 -42.71
CA ARG A 5 29.29 19.40 -43.17
C ARG A 5 27.93 18.72 -43.16
N GLN A 6 26.97 19.49 -42.66
CA GLN A 6 25.59 19.22 -42.26
C GLN A 6 24.61 18.98 -43.42
N THR A 7 23.51 18.29 -43.05
CA THR A 7 22.07 18.46 -43.40
C THR A 7 21.72 18.43 -44.89
N ASP A 8 20.65 17.78 -45.35
CA ASP A 8 19.25 17.89 -44.96
C ASP A 8 18.45 16.69 -45.52
N SER A 9 17.15 16.70 -45.24
CA SER A 9 16.06 16.07 -46.00
C SER A 9 15.50 14.75 -45.48
N ASP A 10 14.42 14.94 -44.73
CA ASP A 10 13.10 14.39 -45.05
C ASP A 10 12.98 12.87 -45.13
N SER A 11 12.48 12.30 -44.05
CA SER A 11 11.83 11.00 -44.09
C SER A 11 10.62 11.05 -43.18
N ASP A 12 9.53 11.57 -43.75
CA ASP A 12 8.18 11.07 -43.52
C ASP A 12 8.19 9.52 -43.56
N ARG A 13 8.41 8.91 -42.40
CA ARG A 13 8.22 7.47 -42.20
C ARG A 13 7.40 7.28 -40.94
N GLY A 14 6.16 6.86 -41.20
CA GLY A 14 5.13 6.58 -40.22
C GLY A 14 5.69 5.88 -38.99
N SER A 15 5.70 6.62 -37.88
CA SER A 15 5.90 6.02 -36.58
C SER A 15 4.55 5.48 -36.14
N SER A 16 4.45 4.15 -36.23
CA SER A 16 3.37 3.31 -35.75
C SER A 16 2.70 3.91 -34.51
N ALA A 17 1.44 4.29 -34.67
CA ALA A 17 0.56 4.58 -33.55
C ALA A 17 0.40 3.29 -32.72
N THR A 18 1.32 3.06 -31.80
CA THR A 18 1.11 2.09 -30.73
C THR A 18 -0.14 2.55 -30.00
N PRO A 19 -1.22 1.74 -29.90
CA PRO A 19 -2.34 2.13 -29.08
C PRO A 19 -1.79 2.25 -27.67
N LYS A 20 -1.72 3.49 -27.15
CA LYS A 20 -1.51 3.72 -25.73
C LYS A 20 -2.64 2.97 -25.06
N LYS A 21 -2.33 1.76 -24.56
CA LYS A 21 -3.23 0.97 -23.73
C LYS A 21 -3.53 1.87 -22.55
N SER A 22 -4.65 2.58 -22.64
CA SER A 22 -5.17 3.36 -21.55
C SER A 22 -5.30 2.35 -20.44
N ARG A 23 -4.45 2.49 -19.42
CA ARG A 23 -4.72 1.83 -18.14
C ARG A 23 -6.02 2.46 -17.72
N THR A 24 -7.13 1.77 -18.00
CA THR A 24 -8.42 2.05 -17.42
C THR A 24 -8.29 1.79 -15.92
N SER A 25 -7.61 2.68 -15.22
CA SER A 25 -7.78 2.85 -13.78
C SER A 25 -8.99 3.74 -13.55
N ASN A 26 -10.12 3.34 -14.13
CA ASN A 26 -11.45 3.82 -13.74
C ASN A 26 -12.15 2.71 -12.94
N GLY A 27 -11.39 2.00 -12.11
CA GLY A 27 -11.98 1.44 -10.91
C GLY A 27 -12.23 2.62 -10.00
N GLU A 28 -13.47 3.11 -9.94
CA GLU A 28 -13.93 3.84 -8.76
C GLU A 28 -13.31 3.15 -7.54
N LYS A 29 -12.64 3.91 -6.67
CA LYS A 29 -12.12 3.36 -5.41
C LYS A 29 -13.33 2.77 -4.70
N LYS A 30 -13.56 1.46 -4.87
CA LYS A 30 -14.69 0.76 -4.26
C LYS A 30 -14.56 1.07 -2.78
N LYS A 31 -15.50 1.85 -2.26
CA LYS A 31 -15.59 2.06 -0.83
C LYS A 31 -15.73 0.67 -0.24
N TYR A 32 -14.87 0.36 0.73
CA TYR A 32 -14.96 -0.92 1.41
C TYR A 32 -16.40 -1.08 1.91
N THR A 33 -17.01 -2.20 1.56
CA THR A 33 -18.31 -2.55 2.11
C THR A 33 -18.14 -2.86 3.60
N SER A 34 -19.18 -2.65 4.41
CA SER A 34 -19.09 -2.94 5.86
C SER A 34 -18.74 -4.40 6.16
N GLU A 35 -19.05 -5.33 5.24
CA GLU A 35 -18.60 -6.71 5.34
C GLU A 35 -17.11 -6.89 5.09
N GLU A 36 -16.56 -6.21 4.08
CA GLU A 36 -15.13 -6.22 3.79
C GLU A 36 -14.34 -5.58 4.93
N GLU A 37 -14.81 -4.45 5.48
CA GLU A 37 -14.21 -3.82 6.66
C GLU A 37 -14.22 -4.76 7.87
N ARG A 38 -15.33 -5.48 8.12
CA ARG A 38 -15.40 -6.45 9.21
C ARG A 38 -14.41 -7.60 9.02
N ARG A 39 -14.28 -8.12 7.80
CA ARG A 39 -13.31 -9.19 7.47
C ARG A 39 -11.88 -8.69 7.59
N PHE A 40 -11.62 -7.47 7.14
CA PHE A 40 -10.32 -6.81 7.20
C PHE A 40 -9.89 -6.57 8.66
N LEU A 41 -10.79 -6.03 9.49
CA LEU A 41 -10.58 -5.85 10.92
C LEU A 41 -10.31 -7.19 11.62
N ALA A 42 -11.06 -8.25 11.30
CA ALA A 42 -10.83 -9.57 11.87
C ALA A 42 -9.46 -10.17 11.48
N ALA A 43 -9.01 -9.93 10.24
CA ALA A 43 -7.67 -10.32 9.80
C ALA A 43 -6.57 -9.55 10.54
N LEU A 44 -6.73 -8.23 10.68
CA LEU A 44 -5.84 -7.37 11.45
C LEU A 44 -5.74 -7.81 12.90
N ASP A 45 -6.85 -8.18 13.54
CA ASP A 45 -6.86 -8.64 14.93
C ASP A 45 -6.03 -9.91 15.12
N LYS A 46 -6.14 -10.87 14.18
CA LYS A 46 -5.33 -12.09 14.20
C LYS A 46 -3.83 -11.80 14.03
N ILE A 47 -3.48 -10.97 13.04
CA ILE A 47 -2.09 -10.62 12.76
C ILE A 47 -1.48 -9.89 13.94
N ALA A 48 -2.19 -8.91 14.50
CA ALA A 48 -1.73 -8.16 15.65
C ALA A 48 -1.53 -9.06 16.88
N LYS A 49 -2.48 -9.96 17.19
CA LYS A 49 -2.32 -10.86 18.34
C LYS A 49 -1.13 -11.82 18.24
N GLN A 50 -0.71 -12.16 17.01
CA GLN A 50 0.42 -13.07 16.74
C GLN A 50 1.76 -12.34 16.59
N HIS A 51 1.79 -11.21 15.88
CA HIS A 51 3.03 -10.54 15.48
C HIS A 51 3.33 -9.27 16.27
N LEU A 52 2.31 -8.58 16.81
CA LEU A 52 2.49 -7.27 17.43
C LEU A 52 3.44 -7.31 18.64
N TRP A 53 3.37 -8.39 19.45
CA TRP A 53 4.34 -8.57 20.55
C TRP A 53 5.75 -8.87 20.04
N ASN A 54 5.88 -9.68 18.99
CA ASN A 54 7.20 -10.05 18.47
C ASN A 54 7.94 -8.88 17.84
N GLU A 55 7.23 -7.93 17.23
CA GLU A 55 7.80 -6.70 16.70
C GLU A 55 8.10 -5.69 17.83
N LEU A 56 7.17 -5.52 18.77
CA LEU A 56 7.29 -4.46 19.79
C LEU A 56 8.15 -4.83 21.00
N LYS A 57 8.51 -6.11 21.19
CA LYS A 57 9.40 -6.53 22.28
C LYS A 57 10.82 -5.94 22.17
N GLY A 58 11.24 -5.57 20.96
CA GLY A 58 12.54 -4.94 20.70
C GLY A 58 12.52 -3.42 20.93
N ASP A 59 11.35 -2.84 21.12
CA ASP A 59 11.19 -1.41 21.28
C ASP A 59 11.40 -1.01 22.76
N PRO A 60 12.34 -0.10 23.08
CA PRO A 60 12.68 0.26 24.45
C PRO A 60 11.52 0.94 25.21
N GLU A 61 10.53 1.51 24.53
CA GLU A 61 9.37 2.16 25.16
C GLU A 61 8.20 1.19 25.31
N LEU A 62 7.87 0.45 24.24
CA LEU A 62 6.72 -0.46 24.22
C LEU A 62 7.02 -1.80 24.90
N GLY A 63 8.27 -2.30 24.81
CA GLY A 63 8.71 -3.51 25.50
C GLY A 63 8.58 -3.43 27.02
N LYS A 64 8.76 -2.23 27.62
CA LYS A 64 8.56 -1.98 29.06
C LYS A 64 7.13 -2.26 29.52
N ARG A 65 6.13 -2.13 28.64
CA ARG A 65 4.72 -2.42 28.95
C ARG A 65 4.41 -3.92 28.96
N GLY A 66 5.30 -4.74 28.41
CA GLY A 66 5.14 -6.18 28.32
C GLY A 66 4.04 -6.64 27.36
N ALA A 67 4.00 -7.95 27.09
CA ALA A 67 3.08 -8.55 26.13
C ALA A 67 1.60 -8.25 26.45
N ASN A 68 1.25 -8.25 27.73
CA ASN A 68 -0.12 -8.01 28.18
C ASN A 68 -0.54 -6.55 28.00
N GLY A 69 0.35 -5.60 28.26
CA GLY A 69 0.06 -4.17 28.07
C GLY A 69 -0.17 -3.84 26.61
N ILE A 70 0.64 -4.42 25.72
CA ILE A 70 0.52 -4.24 24.27
C ILE A 70 -0.76 -4.89 23.74
N ARG A 71 -1.10 -6.11 24.15
CA ARG A 71 -2.37 -6.75 23.78
C ARG A 71 -3.58 -5.97 24.26
N SER A 72 -3.57 -5.52 25.51
CA SER A 72 -4.67 -4.72 26.07
C SER A 72 -4.84 -3.39 25.32
N HIS A 73 -3.73 -2.74 24.96
CA HIS A 73 -3.76 -1.52 24.16
C HIS A 73 -4.31 -1.77 22.74
N TRP A 74 -3.92 -2.87 22.10
CA TRP A 74 -4.47 -3.29 20.81
C TRP A 74 -5.96 -3.59 20.88
N ASP A 75 -6.42 -4.36 21.88
CA ASP A 75 -7.85 -4.66 22.06
C ASP A 75 -8.68 -3.38 22.26
N ALA A 76 -8.14 -2.39 22.99
CA ALA A 76 -8.78 -1.09 23.16
C ALA A 76 -8.87 -0.30 21.83
N MET A 77 -7.82 -0.34 21.00
CA MET A 77 -7.82 0.25 19.65
C MET A 77 -8.81 -0.46 18.73
N TYR A 78 -8.82 -1.79 18.75
CA TYR A 78 -9.72 -2.62 17.96
C TYR A 78 -11.20 -2.35 18.29
N ARG A 79 -11.53 -2.20 19.58
CA ARG A 79 -12.87 -1.81 20.02
C ARG A 79 -13.30 -0.44 19.52
N LYS A 80 -12.37 0.53 19.44
CA LYS A 80 -12.65 1.85 18.87
C LYS A 80 -12.93 1.75 17.37
N LEU A 81 -12.10 1.00 16.64
CA LEU A 81 -12.25 0.77 15.20
C LEU A 81 -13.57 0.06 14.84
N LYS A 82 -14.06 -0.84 15.70
CA LYS A 82 -15.34 -1.53 15.49
C LYS A 82 -16.58 -0.66 15.79
N LYS A 83 -16.41 0.43 16.55
CA LYS A 83 -17.52 1.29 16.98
C LYS A 83 -17.69 2.52 16.07
N GLY A 84 -16.74 2.76 15.17
CA GLY A 84 -16.78 3.81 14.15
C GLY A 84 -17.51 3.38 12.89
#